data_AF-A0A9D1LN60-F1
#
_entry.id   AF-A0A9D1LN60-F1
#
_cell.length_a   1.000
_cell.length_b   1.000
_cell.length_c   1.000
_cell.angle_alpha   90.00
_cell.angle_beta   90.00
_cell.angle_gamma   90.00
#
_symmetry.space_group_name_H-M   'P 1'
#
loop_
_entity.id
_entity.type
_entity.pdbx_description
1 polymer ?
#
loop_
_entity_poly.entity_id
_entity_poly.type
_entity_poly.pdbx_seq_one_letter_code
_entity_poly.pdbx_strand_id
1 'polypeptide(L)'
;MNKKLLPLSLFAILALAGCDGGAGASTSTAPGSSDSESSSTPDATTPDEDDFTDVEWDKSDEVSDTIGLGGDLLDAAVDIPFTVGITYNGTFSFTSFSTVGAYATITDNGVAEVTCGSGTLSWTGLKPGRAVLCIYDSEDYLHYRYVLTFRPRLSTIEELEDFMVNEVDHYESAYITGMDIYFFPGGTGMVSGEDRGTGSGTIVLDPPIEFSYEYRGISNNEHVLMITDWQNQTGDSLTMVQINVTLNGYVAHPMSSGGVVDVFFPVMSE
;
A
#
# COMPACT_ATOMS: atom_id res chain seq x y z
N MET A 1 -3.09 40.19 24.20
CA MET A 1 -4.13 39.32 23.61
C MET A 1 -3.58 37.91 23.58
N ASN A 2 -4.04 37.07 24.51
CA ASN A 2 -3.60 35.68 24.67
C ASN A 2 -4.23 34.83 23.55
N LYS A 3 -3.40 34.26 22.66
CA LYS A 3 -3.85 33.23 21.72
C LYS A 3 -3.50 31.87 22.30
N LYS A 4 -4.55 31.10 22.59
CA LYS A 4 -4.51 29.74 23.11
C LYS A 4 -3.88 28.83 22.06
N LEU A 5 -2.83 28.10 22.44
CA LEU A 5 -2.32 26.94 21.73
C LEU A 5 -3.33 25.81 21.88
N LEU A 6 -3.89 25.34 20.76
CA LEU A 6 -4.57 24.05 20.67
C LEU A 6 -3.47 22.98 20.58
N PRO A 7 -3.47 21.96 21.45
CA PRO A 7 -2.56 20.83 21.29
C PRO A 7 -3.06 19.98 20.11
N LEU A 8 -2.27 19.95 19.04
CA LEU A 8 -2.40 18.97 17.97
C LEU A 8 -2.16 17.59 18.60
N SER A 9 -3.22 16.81 18.77
CA SER A 9 -3.11 15.44 19.26
C SER A 9 -2.40 14.61 18.20
N LEU A 10 -1.15 14.28 18.49
CA LEU A 10 -0.32 13.33 17.77
C LEU A 10 -1.06 11.98 17.72
N PHE A 11 -1.69 11.66 16.59
CA PHE A 11 -2.13 10.29 16.33
C PHE A 11 -0.88 9.48 16.02
N ALA A 12 -0.43 8.72 17.01
CA ALA A 12 0.54 7.67 16.80
C ALA A 12 -0.10 6.59 15.91
N ILE A 13 0.34 6.51 14.65
CA ILE A 13 0.05 5.37 13.78
C ILE A 13 0.85 4.20 14.34
N LEU A 14 0.22 3.40 15.21
CA LEU A 14 0.71 2.06 15.52
C LEU A 14 0.36 1.18 14.33
N ALA A 15 1.31 0.95 13.43
CA ALA A 15 1.31 -0.20 12.56
C ALA A 15 1.44 -1.46 13.45
N LEU A 16 0.33 -2.19 13.63
CA LEU A 16 0.33 -3.43 14.40
C LEU A 16 0.86 -4.57 13.51
N ALA A 17 2.05 -5.05 13.87
CA ALA A 17 2.63 -6.29 13.43
C ALA A 17 1.69 -7.48 13.77
N GLY A 18 1.27 -8.22 12.75
CA GLY A 18 0.62 -9.52 12.91
C GLY A 18 1.67 -10.60 13.16
N CYS A 19 1.55 -11.31 14.28
CA CYS A 19 2.37 -12.48 14.61
C CYS A 19 2.07 -13.65 13.67
N ASP A 20 3.09 -14.15 12.96
CA ASP A 20 3.06 -15.45 12.29
C ASP A 20 3.56 -16.56 13.25
N GLY A 21 2.82 -17.66 13.30
CA GLY A 21 3.12 -18.85 14.08
C GLY A 21 3.85 -19.87 13.20
N GLY A 22 5.17 -19.97 13.38
CA GLY A 22 6.02 -20.86 12.59
C GLY A 22 6.01 -22.35 12.99
N ALA A 23 6.24 -23.17 11.94
CA ALA A 23 6.80 -24.54 11.85
C ALA A 23 5.92 -25.73 12.33
N GLY A 24 5.61 -26.77 11.53
CA GLY A 24 6.41 -27.60 10.59
C GLY A 24 6.82 -28.92 11.32
N ALA A 25 6.76 -30.16 10.81
CA ALA A 25 6.71 -30.73 9.46
C ALA A 25 6.33 -32.25 9.46
N SER A 26 5.85 -32.74 8.30
CA SER A 26 6.02 -34.03 7.55
C SER A 26 6.20 -35.39 8.27
N THR A 27 5.67 -36.55 7.82
CA THR A 27 5.92 -37.25 6.52
C THR A 27 5.07 -38.55 6.37
N SER A 28 5.00 -39.11 5.13
CA SER A 28 4.66 -40.50 4.70
C SER A 28 3.21 -40.69 4.17
N THR A 29 2.89 -41.23 2.98
CA THR A 29 3.46 -42.35 2.19
C THR A 29 2.86 -42.34 0.76
N ALA A 30 3.58 -42.78 -0.28
CA ALA A 30 3.05 -43.21 -1.60
C ALA A 30 2.80 -44.75 -1.59
N PRO A 31 2.35 -45.48 -2.66
CA PRO A 31 2.04 -45.10 -4.06
C PRO A 31 0.76 -45.75 -4.68
N GLY A 32 0.41 -45.43 -5.95
CA GLY A 32 -0.54 -46.24 -6.75
C GLY A 32 -1.02 -45.69 -8.11
N SER A 33 -0.48 -46.28 -9.18
CA SER A 33 -0.72 -46.25 -10.66
C SER A 33 -2.15 -46.10 -11.27
N SER A 34 -2.12 -45.77 -12.59
CA SER A 34 -3.08 -45.97 -13.74
C SER A 34 -4.25 -44.98 -13.88
N ASP A 35 -4.64 -44.44 -15.04
CA ASP A 35 -4.36 -44.71 -16.47
C ASP A 35 -4.55 -43.43 -17.33
N SER A 36 -4.05 -43.50 -18.58
CA SER A 36 -4.09 -42.47 -19.63
C SER A 36 -5.47 -42.30 -20.27
N GLU A 37 -5.81 -41.09 -20.74
CA GLU A 37 -6.53 -40.86 -22.00
C GLU A 37 -6.50 -39.38 -22.47
N SER A 38 -6.74 -39.21 -23.77
CA SER A 38 -6.31 -38.12 -24.67
C SER A 38 -6.88 -36.70 -24.50
N SER A 39 -6.04 -35.76 -24.96
CA SER A 39 -6.31 -34.57 -25.79
C SER A 39 -7.41 -33.59 -25.36
N SER A 40 -7.03 -32.33 -25.14
CA SER A 40 -7.10 -31.28 -26.16
C SER A 40 -6.51 -30.00 -25.58
N THR A 41 -5.53 -29.45 -26.28
CA THR A 41 -4.95 -28.13 -26.03
C THR A 41 -5.97 -27.08 -26.46
N PRO A 42 -6.39 -26.14 -25.60
CA PRO A 42 -6.82 -24.83 -26.04
C PRO A 42 -5.59 -23.91 -26.08
N ASP A 43 -5.60 -23.09 -27.12
CA ASP A 43 -4.59 -22.13 -27.51
C ASP A 43 -3.98 -21.33 -26.37
N ALA A 44 -2.69 -21.05 -26.54
CA ALA A 44 -2.01 -19.97 -25.87
C ALA A 44 -2.76 -18.66 -26.16
N THR A 45 -3.51 -18.17 -25.18
CA THR A 45 -3.82 -16.75 -25.11
C THR A 45 -2.50 -16.04 -24.86
N THR A 46 -2.10 -15.21 -25.82
CA THR A 46 -1.24 -14.05 -25.58
C THR A 46 -1.66 -13.38 -24.27
N PRO A 47 -0.73 -12.95 -23.39
CA PRO A 47 -1.08 -12.08 -22.29
C PRO A 47 -1.57 -10.77 -22.91
N ASP A 48 -2.89 -10.65 -23.06
CA ASP A 48 -3.52 -9.41 -23.51
C ASP A 48 -3.39 -8.37 -22.37
N GLU A 49 -3.24 -7.12 -22.81
CA GLU A 49 -3.09 -5.90 -22.01
C GLU A 49 -3.93 -5.91 -20.71
N ASP A 50 -3.34 -5.41 -19.63
CA ASP A 50 -3.91 -5.22 -18.29
C ASP A 50 -5.45 -5.18 -18.24
N ASP A 51 -6.07 -6.24 -17.70
CA ASP A 51 -7.51 -6.32 -17.35
C ASP A 51 -7.85 -5.43 -16.14
N PHE A 52 -7.42 -4.17 -16.20
CA PHE A 52 -7.71 -3.18 -15.19
C PHE A 52 -9.15 -2.68 -15.37
N THR A 53 -10.06 -3.21 -14.56
CA THR A 53 -11.49 -2.88 -14.65
C THR A 53 -11.76 -1.53 -13.99
N ASP A 54 -12.21 -0.51 -14.74
CA ASP A 54 -12.61 0.78 -14.16
C ASP A 54 -14.08 0.77 -13.68
N VAL A 55 -14.47 1.79 -12.91
CA VAL A 55 -15.84 1.95 -12.41
C VAL A 55 -16.37 3.37 -12.63
N GLU A 56 -17.49 3.46 -13.34
CA GLU A 56 -18.29 4.68 -13.38
C GLU A 56 -19.26 4.70 -12.19
N TRP A 57 -19.39 5.86 -11.54
CA TRP A 57 -20.32 6.04 -10.43
C TRP A 57 -20.86 7.46 -10.36
N ASP A 58 -22.09 7.59 -9.86
CA ASP A 58 -22.74 8.88 -9.70
C ASP A 58 -22.25 9.56 -8.41
N LYS A 59 -21.57 10.69 -8.56
CA LYS A 59 -21.08 11.50 -7.44
C LYS A 59 -22.19 12.32 -6.77
N SER A 60 -23.43 12.26 -7.26
CA SER A 60 -24.52 13.13 -6.82
C SER A 60 -25.21 12.71 -5.51
N ASP A 61 -25.07 11.46 -5.05
CA ASP A 61 -25.70 11.05 -3.78
C ASP A 61 -25.19 11.89 -2.61
N GLU A 62 -26.10 12.24 -1.70
CA GLU A 62 -25.77 12.88 -0.44
C GLU A 62 -25.07 11.87 0.48
N VAL A 63 -23.91 12.23 1.02
CA VAL A 63 -23.12 11.41 1.94
C VAL A 63 -23.02 12.16 3.26
N SER A 64 -23.21 11.47 4.38
CA SER A 64 -22.98 12.01 5.72
C SER A 64 -21.62 12.72 5.85
N ASP A 65 -21.61 13.90 6.47
CA ASP A 65 -20.38 14.67 6.67
C ASP A 65 -19.49 14.17 7.83
N THR A 66 -19.95 13.20 8.63
CA THR A 66 -19.22 12.80 9.85
C THR A 66 -19.25 11.29 10.14
N ILE A 67 -18.31 10.57 9.52
CA ILE A 67 -17.95 9.18 9.86
C ILE A 67 -16.53 9.15 10.44
N GLY A 68 -16.31 8.39 11.53
CA GLY A 68 -14.97 8.09 12.03
C GLY A 68 -14.42 6.85 11.34
N LEU A 69 -13.18 6.89 10.86
CA LEU A 69 -12.51 5.79 10.16
C LEU A 69 -11.26 5.33 10.92
N GLY A 70 -10.87 4.07 10.76
CA GLY A 70 -9.64 3.51 11.32
C GLY A 70 -9.21 2.23 10.62
N GLY A 71 -7.96 1.80 10.85
CA GLY A 71 -7.35 0.69 10.11
C GLY A 71 -7.12 1.05 8.65
N ASP A 72 -7.19 0.06 7.75
CA ASP A 72 -6.87 0.21 6.32
C ASP A 72 -7.86 1.14 5.57
N LEU A 73 -8.96 1.54 6.22
CA LEU A 73 -9.87 2.58 5.69
C LEU A 73 -9.20 3.95 5.62
N LEU A 74 -8.19 4.19 6.46
CA LEU A 74 -7.40 5.42 6.41
C LEU A 74 -6.55 5.44 5.14
N ASP A 75 -5.94 4.30 4.79
CA ASP A 75 -5.14 4.15 3.57
C ASP A 75 -6.02 4.32 2.33
N ALA A 76 -7.23 3.76 2.36
CA ALA A 76 -8.22 3.99 1.32
C ALA A 76 -8.48 5.50 1.16
N ALA A 77 -8.74 6.22 2.26
CA ALA A 77 -9.10 7.63 2.24
C ALA A 77 -8.00 8.59 1.75
N VAL A 78 -6.76 8.12 1.60
CA VAL A 78 -5.63 8.89 1.05
C VAL A 78 -5.15 8.35 -0.31
N ASP A 79 -6.04 7.69 -1.05
CA ASP A 79 -5.83 7.20 -2.42
C ASP A 79 -4.71 6.16 -2.59
N ILE A 80 -4.35 5.43 -1.53
CA ILE A 80 -3.35 4.35 -1.63
C ILE A 80 -3.99 3.13 -2.31
N PRO A 81 -3.43 2.63 -3.43
CA PRO A 81 -3.90 1.41 -4.06
C PRO A 81 -3.62 0.19 -3.20
N PHE A 82 -4.59 -0.70 -3.12
CA PHE A 82 -4.51 -2.00 -2.49
C PHE A 82 -3.91 -3.05 -3.42
N THR A 83 -3.44 -4.15 -2.86
CA THR A 83 -2.89 -5.28 -3.61
C THR A 83 -3.95 -6.38 -3.75
N VAL A 84 -4.10 -6.91 -4.96
CA VAL A 84 -4.98 -8.06 -5.24
C VAL A 84 -4.58 -9.28 -4.40
N GLY A 85 -5.57 -9.99 -3.87
CA GLY A 85 -5.39 -11.20 -3.07
C GLY A 85 -5.07 -10.95 -1.60
N ILE A 86 -5.06 -9.68 -1.14
CA ILE A 86 -4.89 -9.33 0.27
C ILE A 86 -6.24 -8.91 0.85
N THR A 87 -6.54 -9.45 2.03
CA THR A 87 -7.69 -9.06 2.83
C THR A 87 -7.29 -7.92 3.77
N TYR A 88 -7.93 -6.78 3.58
CA TYR A 88 -7.75 -5.58 4.38
C TYR A 88 -8.87 -5.47 5.41
N ASN A 89 -8.61 -4.73 6.49
CA ASN A 89 -9.52 -4.58 7.61
C ASN A 89 -9.61 -3.13 8.06
N GLY A 90 -10.84 -2.64 8.16
CA GLY A 90 -11.15 -1.30 8.60
C GLY A 90 -12.12 -1.28 9.76
N THR A 91 -12.16 -0.16 10.46
CA THR A 91 -13.17 0.14 11.48
C THR A 91 -13.84 1.46 11.15
N PHE A 92 -15.11 1.57 11.51
CA PHE A 92 -15.87 2.80 11.33
C PHE A 92 -16.83 3.04 12.49
N SER A 93 -17.19 4.30 12.69
CA SER A 93 -18.18 4.71 13.67
C SER A 93 -19.01 5.87 13.13
N PHE A 94 -20.30 5.89 13.49
CA PHE A 94 -21.17 7.02 13.17
C PHE A 94 -21.23 7.97 14.36
N THR A 95 -21.23 9.27 14.08
CA THR A 95 -21.20 10.30 15.14
C THR A 95 -22.46 10.32 16.00
N SER A 96 -23.61 9.99 15.41
CA SER A 96 -24.92 10.07 16.09
C SER A 96 -25.80 8.83 15.89
N PHE A 97 -25.24 7.77 15.31
CA PHE A 97 -25.97 6.55 14.95
C PHE A 97 -25.28 5.31 15.52
N SER A 98 -26.04 4.24 15.70
CA SER A 98 -25.50 2.94 16.10
C SER A 98 -24.88 2.24 14.89
N THR A 99 -23.75 1.56 15.08
CA THR A 99 -23.19 0.68 14.04
C THR A 99 -23.88 -0.69 14.00
N VAL A 100 -24.76 -0.99 14.95
CA VAL A 100 -25.55 -2.23 14.95
C VAL A 100 -26.53 -2.20 13.78
N GLY A 101 -26.44 -3.18 12.88
CA GLY A 101 -27.25 -3.24 11.67
C GLY A 101 -26.74 -2.41 10.51
N ALA A 102 -25.58 -1.74 10.67
CA ALA A 102 -24.87 -1.13 9.55
C ALA A 102 -24.43 -2.21 8.55
N TYR A 103 -24.34 -1.84 7.29
CA TYR A 103 -23.87 -2.72 6.23
C TYR A 103 -22.99 -1.97 5.25
N ALA A 104 -22.20 -2.72 4.49
CA ALA A 104 -21.36 -2.19 3.43
C ALA A 104 -21.67 -2.90 2.12
N THR A 105 -21.58 -2.17 1.03
CA THR A 105 -21.69 -2.71 -0.33
C THR A 105 -20.44 -2.35 -1.12
N ILE A 106 -20.12 -3.18 -2.09
CA ILE A 106 -19.09 -2.88 -3.09
C ILE A 106 -19.69 -3.03 -4.48
N THR A 107 -19.20 -2.28 -5.45
CA THR A 107 -19.67 -2.40 -6.84
C THR A 107 -19.59 -3.86 -7.32
N ASP A 108 -20.70 -4.36 -7.88
CA ASP A 108 -20.78 -5.72 -8.41
C ASP A 108 -20.15 -5.81 -9.82
N ASN A 109 -18.82 -5.68 -9.88
CA ASN A 109 -18.01 -5.80 -11.10
C ASN A 109 -16.93 -6.90 -10.98
N GLY A 110 -16.97 -7.69 -9.91
CA GLY A 110 -16.02 -8.77 -9.64
C GLY A 110 -14.60 -8.30 -9.26
N VAL A 111 -14.35 -7.00 -9.10
CA VAL A 111 -13.03 -6.47 -8.70
C VAL A 111 -12.73 -6.79 -7.24
N ALA A 112 -13.73 -6.70 -6.37
CA ALA A 112 -13.54 -6.89 -4.94
C ALA A 112 -14.81 -7.40 -4.26
N GLU A 113 -14.62 -7.98 -3.08
CA GLU A 113 -15.69 -8.39 -2.17
C GLU A 113 -15.55 -7.67 -0.83
N VAL A 114 -16.67 -7.48 -0.13
CA VAL A 114 -16.71 -6.83 1.19
C VAL A 114 -17.58 -7.62 2.15
N THR A 115 -17.11 -7.74 3.40
CA THR A 115 -17.90 -8.23 4.53
C THR A 115 -17.98 -7.13 5.58
N CYS A 116 -19.19 -6.89 6.09
CA CYS A 116 -19.43 -5.87 7.12
C CYS A 116 -19.85 -6.51 8.45
N GLY A 117 -19.28 -6.02 9.53
CA GLY A 117 -19.72 -6.25 10.91
C GLY A 117 -20.18 -4.95 11.56
N SER A 118 -20.49 -5.00 12.85
CA SER A 118 -20.89 -3.81 13.62
C SER A 118 -19.69 -2.88 13.85
N GLY A 119 -19.51 -1.89 12.97
CA GLY A 119 -18.40 -0.91 13.05
C GLY A 119 -17.05 -1.45 12.58
N THR A 120 -17.06 -2.58 11.90
CA THR A 120 -15.87 -3.19 11.29
C THR A 120 -16.21 -3.60 9.87
N LEU A 121 -15.24 -3.55 8.97
CA LEU A 121 -15.38 -4.18 7.66
C LEU A 121 -14.08 -4.86 7.25
N SER A 122 -14.20 -5.79 6.32
CA SER A 122 -13.08 -6.40 5.65
C SER A 122 -13.36 -6.47 4.16
N TRP A 123 -12.35 -6.22 3.32
CA TRP A 123 -12.47 -6.32 1.88
C TRP A 123 -11.24 -6.99 1.27
N THR A 124 -11.46 -7.68 0.16
CA THR A 124 -10.41 -8.37 -0.59
C THR A 124 -10.51 -7.98 -2.05
N GLY A 125 -9.40 -7.56 -2.65
CA GLY A 125 -9.30 -7.39 -4.10
C GLY A 125 -9.17 -8.75 -4.78
N LEU A 126 -10.07 -9.06 -5.70
CA LEU A 126 -10.12 -10.33 -6.43
C LEU A 126 -9.38 -10.27 -7.77
N LYS A 127 -9.40 -9.09 -8.42
CA LYS A 127 -8.64 -8.81 -9.64
C LYS A 127 -8.28 -7.32 -9.73
N PRO A 128 -7.33 -6.93 -10.61
CA PRO A 128 -6.97 -5.53 -10.81
C PRO A 128 -8.17 -4.69 -11.26
N GLY A 129 -8.26 -3.46 -10.75
CA GLY A 129 -9.34 -2.55 -11.12
C GLY A 129 -9.79 -1.65 -9.97
N ARG A 130 -10.94 -1.01 -10.16
CA ARG A 130 -11.58 -0.14 -9.18
C ARG A 130 -12.96 -0.64 -8.79
N ALA A 131 -13.33 -0.40 -7.55
CA ALA A 131 -14.66 -0.68 -7.04
C ALA A 131 -15.07 0.39 -6.02
N VAL A 132 -16.36 0.75 -6.01
CA VAL A 132 -16.88 1.74 -5.06
C VAL A 132 -17.34 1.00 -3.80
N LEU A 133 -16.70 1.31 -2.67
CA LEU A 133 -17.12 0.89 -1.34
C LEU A 133 -18.09 1.92 -0.78
N CYS A 134 -19.26 1.48 -0.34
CA CYS A 134 -20.25 2.29 0.36
C CYS A 134 -20.54 1.69 1.75
N ILE A 135 -20.75 2.54 2.76
CA ILE A 135 -21.17 2.15 4.11
C ILE A 135 -22.46 2.88 4.46
N TYR A 136 -23.46 2.11 4.87
CA TYR A 136 -24.79 2.58 5.24
C TYR A 136 -25.08 2.27 6.71
N ASP A 137 -25.97 3.05 7.32
CA ASP A 137 -26.57 2.68 8.60
C ASP A 137 -27.75 1.70 8.41
N SER A 138 -28.48 1.42 9.49
CA SER A 138 -29.63 0.51 9.45
C SER A 138 -30.91 1.13 8.88
N GLU A 139 -30.90 2.43 8.55
CA GLU A 139 -32.01 3.16 7.92
C GLU A 139 -31.74 3.43 6.43
N ASP A 140 -30.74 2.75 5.83
CA ASP A 140 -30.29 2.91 4.45
C ASP A 140 -29.68 4.29 4.13
N TYR A 141 -29.22 5.03 5.15
CA TYR A 141 -28.54 6.30 4.94
C TYR A 141 -27.04 6.11 4.64
N LEU A 142 -26.55 6.75 3.58
CA LEU A 142 -25.16 6.62 3.11
C LEU A 142 -24.21 7.49 3.95
N HIS A 143 -23.26 6.85 4.63
CA HIS A 143 -22.29 7.53 5.50
C HIS A 143 -20.88 7.62 4.95
N TYR A 144 -20.50 6.74 4.03
CA TYR A 144 -19.18 6.72 3.44
C TYR A 144 -19.26 6.15 2.04
N ARG A 145 -18.49 6.73 1.13
CA ARG A 145 -18.39 6.29 -0.26
C ARG A 145 -16.99 6.60 -0.77
N TYR A 146 -16.30 5.58 -1.26
CA TYR A 146 -14.93 5.72 -1.74
C TYR A 146 -14.61 4.76 -2.89
N VAL A 147 -13.73 5.18 -3.80
CA VAL A 147 -13.24 4.34 -4.89
C VAL A 147 -11.98 3.60 -4.42
N LEU A 148 -12.10 2.31 -4.15
CA LEU A 148 -10.95 1.46 -3.89
C LEU A 148 -10.26 1.13 -5.21
N THR A 149 -8.94 1.24 -5.24
CA THR A 149 -8.10 0.86 -6.39
C THR A 149 -7.30 -0.38 -6.00
N PHE A 150 -7.35 -1.43 -6.80
CA PHE A 150 -6.60 -2.67 -6.61
C PHE A 150 -5.61 -2.87 -7.76
N ARG A 151 -4.34 -3.04 -7.43
CA ARG A 151 -3.25 -3.26 -8.37
C ARG A 151 -2.77 -4.72 -8.30
N PRO A 152 -2.22 -5.26 -9.41
CA PRO A 152 -1.57 -6.57 -9.40
C PRO A 152 -0.53 -6.67 -8.30
N ARG A 153 -0.37 -7.88 -7.76
CA ARG A 153 0.72 -8.20 -6.85
C ARG A 153 1.99 -8.46 -7.66
N LEU A 154 3.03 -7.69 -7.39
CA LEU A 154 4.40 -7.97 -7.80
C LEU A 154 4.89 -9.10 -6.87
N SER A 155 5.08 -10.29 -7.42
CA SER A 155 5.38 -11.50 -6.66
C SER A 155 6.88 -11.82 -6.68
N THR A 156 7.60 -11.35 -7.69
CA THR A 156 9.06 -11.54 -7.81
C THR A 156 9.82 -10.22 -7.70
N ILE A 157 11.15 -10.33 -7.49
CA ILE A 157 12.00 -9.14 -7.48
C ILE A 157 12.12 -8.53 -8.87
N GLU A 158 12.08 -9.35 -9.92
CA GLU A 158 12.14 -8.87 -11.30
C GLU A 158 10.91 -8.02 -11.64
N GLU A 159 9.71 -8.42 -11.23
CA GLU A 159 8.48 -7.62 -11.40
C GLU A 159 8.53 -6.31 -10.61
N LEU A 160 9.08 -6.35 -9.39
CA LEU A 160 9.25 -5.15 -8.56
C LEU A 160 10.27 -4.18 -9.17
N GLU A 161 11.44 -4.68 -9.57
CA GLU A 161 12.50 -3.85 -10.16
C GLU A 161 12.05 -3.26 -11.49
N ASP A 162 11.34 -4.04 -12.32
CA ASP A 162 10.77 -3.52 -13.57
C ASP A 162 9.82 -2.36 -13.30
N PHE A 163 8.91 -2.50 -12.32
CA PHE A 163 8.02 -1.41 -11.92
C PHE A 163 8.80 -0.19 -11.39
N MET A 164 9.70 -0.37 -10.42
CA MET A 164 10.40 0.73 -9.75
C MET A 164 11.38 1.49 -10.68
N VAL A 165 11.90 0.82 -11.70
CA VAL A 165 12.96 1.36 -12.56
C VAL A 165 12.43 1.82 -13.92
N ASN A 166 11.41 1.16 -14.46
CA ASN A 166 10.91 1.43 -15.81
C ASN A 166 9.54 2.13 -15.82
N GLU A 167 8.68 1.87 -14.84
CA GLU A 167 7.33 2.46 -14.76
C GLU A 167 7.28 3.69 -13.84
N VAL A 168 8.16 3.76 -12.86
CA VAL A 168 8.27 4.88 -11.92
C VAL A 168 9.48 5.75 -12.28
N ASP A 169 9.25 7.06 -12.46
CA ASP A 169 10.34 8.02 -12.66
C ASP A 169 11.11 8.24 -11.35
N HIS A 170 10.38 8.51 -10.28
CA HIS A 170 10.91 8.58 -8.91
C HIS A 170 9.80 8.42 -7.87
N TYR A 171 10.20 8.20 -6.63
CA TYR A 171 9.32 8.23 -5.47
C TYR A 171 9.50 9.57 -4.76
N GLU A 172 8.42 10.33 -4.54
CA GLU A 172 8.42 11.63 -3.84
C GLU A 172 7.90 11.48 -2.40
N SER A 173 8.53 12.17 -1.45
CA SER A 173 8.12 12.17 -0.05
C SER A 173 6.76 12.82 0.17
N ALA A 174 5.94 12.19 1.03
CA ALA A 174 4.65 12.74 1.46
C ALA A 174 4.76 13.97 2.37
N TYR A 175 5.88 14.14 3.08
CA TYR A 175 6.02 15.14 4.15
C TYR A 175 7.17 16.13 3.94
N ILE A 176 8.17 15.79 3.14
CA ILE A 176 9.36 16.60 2.89
C ILE A 176 9.39 16.96 1.40
N THR A 177 8.86 18.15 1.10
CA THR A 177 8.77 18.65 -0.28
C THR A 177 10.13 18.68 -0.96
N GLY A 178 10.22 18.02 -2.11
CA GLY A 178 11.43 17.95 -2.92
C GLY A 178 12.47 16.97 -2.40
N MET A 179 12.09 16.02 -1.53
CA MET A 179 12.91 14.84 -1.22
C MET A 179 12.39 13.65 -2.02
N ASP A 180 13.29 13.03 -2.78
CA ASP A 180 12.97 12.00 -3.76
C ASP A 180 13.90 10.78 -3.66
N ILE A 181 13.39 9.61 -4.02
CA ILE A 181 14.15 8.36 -4.16
C ILE A 181 14.04 7.88 -5.61
N TYR A 182 15.19 7.63 -6.22
CA TYR A 182 15.32 7.05 -7.55
C TYR A 182 15.89 5.64 -7.44
N PHE A 183 15.34 4.70 -8.23
CA PHE A 183 15.86 3.35 -8.36
C PHE A 183 16.46 3.16 -9.75
N PHE A 184 17.57 2.42 -9.82
CA PHE A 184 18.32 2.18 -11.04
C PHE A 184 18.57 0.68 -11.26
N PRO A 185 18.82 0.26 -12.52
CA PRO A 185 19.16 -1.12 -12.81
C PRO A 185 20.35 -1.61 -11.98
N GLY A 186 20.30 -2.88 -11.57
CA GLY A 186 21.41 -3.54 -10.88
C GLY A 186 21.44 -3.33 -9.37
N GLY A 187 20.29 -3.03 -8.74
CA GLY A 187 20.20 -2.96 -7.29
C GLY A 187 20.82 -1.69 -6.70
N THR A 188 20.71 -0.57 -7.40
CA THR A 188 21.26 0.72 -6.96
C THR A 188 20.19 1.81 -6.97
N GLY A 189 20.45 2.90 -6.27
CA GLY A 189 19.51 4.02 -6.20
C GLY A 189 20.17 5.28 -5.66
N MET A 190 19.37 6.34 -5.62
CA MET A 190 19.78 7.66 -5.18
C MET A 190 18.68 8.29 -4.33
N VAL A 191 19.06 8.95 -3.25
CA VAL A 191 18.20 9.92 -2.55
C VAL A 191 18.68 11.32 -2.87
N SER A 192 17.78 12.15 -3.36
CA SER A 192 18.05 13.55 -3.65
C SER A 192 17.06 14.44 -2.91
N GLY A 193 17.41 15.71 -2.73
CA GLY A 193 16.45 16.70 -2.26
C GLY A 193 16.95 17.66 -1.21
N GLU A 194 16.00 18.42 -0.67
CA GLU A 194 16.24 19.45 0.32
C GLU A 194 15.26 19.31 1.49
N ASP A 195 15.73 18.89 2.66
CA ASP A 195 14.95 19.03 3.89
C ASP A 195 15.05 20.48 4.37
N ARG A 196 14.01 21.26 4.09
CA ARG A 196 13.91 22.66 4.52
C ARG A 196 13.54 22.83 5.99
N GLY A 197 13.15 21.76 6.70
CA GLY A 197 12.71 21.80 8.08
C GLY A 197 11.70 22.91 8.41
N THR A 198 11.37 23.07 9.69
CA THR A 198 10.70 24.28 10.20
C THR A 198 11.66 25.21 10.96
N GLY A 199 12.96 24.91 10.89
CA GLY A 199 14.05 25.60 11.60
C GLY A 199 14.99 26.34 10.66
N SER A 200 16.07 26.91 11.21
CA SER A 200 17.05 27.73 10.47
C SER A 200 18.11 26.93 9.71
N GLY A 201 17.90 25.63 9.51
CA GLY A 201 18.84 24.75 8.82
C GLY A 201 18.13 24.06 7.67
N THR A 202 18.60 24.34 6.47
CA THR A 202 18.27 23.57 5.27
C THR A 202 19.32 22.47 5.12
N ILE A 203 18.90 21.21 5.08
CA ILE A 203 19.77 20.11 4.66
C ILE A 203 19.54 19.89 3.17
N VAL A 204 20.45 20.38 2.35
CA VAL A 204 20.50 20.06 0.91
C VAL A 204 21.35 18.81 0.75
N LEU A 205 20.82 17.78 0.09
CA LEU A 205 21.56 16.60 -0.32
C LEU A 205 22.30 16.90 -1.63
N ASP A 206 23.43 17.62 -1.53
CA ASP A 206 24.33 17.91 -2.66
C ASP A 206 25.79 17.55 -2.30
N PRO A 207 26.37 16.49 -2.91
CA PRO A 207 25.74 15.62 -3.91
C PRO A 207 24.63 14.73 -3.31
N PRO A 208 23.71 14.20 -4.15
CA PRO A 208 22.74 13.20 -3.72
C PRO A 208 23.40 12.00 -3.05
N ILE A 209 22.67 11.30 -2.19
CA ILE A 209 23.18 10.11 -1.51
C ILE A 209 22.90 8.88 -2.36
N GLU A 210 23.96 8.28 -2.89
CA GLU A 210 23.89 7.02 -3.63
C GLU A 210 23.81 5.82 -2.66
N PHE A 211 23.06 4.80 -3.05
CA PHE A 211 22.95 3.57 -2.30
C PHE A 211 22.90 2.33 -3.19
N SER A 212 23.25 1.18 -2.60
CA SER A 212 23.02 -0.16 -3.17
C SER A 212 22.10 -0.95 -2.25
N TYR A 213 21.34 -1.90 -2.79
CA TYR A 213 20.42 -2.72 -2.03
C TYR A 213 20.42 -4.20 -2.47
N GLU A 214 19.97 -5.06 -1.57
CA GLU A 214 19.70 -6.49 -1.82
C GLU A 214 18.27 -6.82 -1.40
N TYR A 215 17.55 -7.54 -2.26
CA TYR A 215 16.24 -8.08 -1.92
C TYR A 215 16.33 -9.18 -0.86
N ARG A 216 15.49 -9.10 0.17
CA ARG A 216 15.41 -10.10 1.26
C ARG A 216 14.14 -10.94 1.27
N GLY A 217 13.18 -10.65 0.40
CA GLY A 217 11.90 -11.33 0.36
C GLY A 217 10.74 -10.44 0.78
N ILE A 218 9.64 -11.09 1.17
CA ILE A 218 8.38 -10.43 1.54
C ILE A 218 8.20 -10.57 3.06
N SER A 219 7.84 -9.46 3.71
CA SER A 219 7.47 -9.41 5.12
C SER A 219 6.32 -8.43 5.30
N ASN A 220 5.30 -8.80 6.08
CA ASN A 220 4.14 -7.93 6.39
C ASN A 220 3.48 -7.27 5.16
N ASN A 221 3.31 -8.02 4.07
CA ASN A 221 2.76 -7.52 2.80
C ASN A 221 3.61 -6.41 2.13
N GLU A 222 4.92 -6.45 2.34
CA GLU A 222 5.88 -5.57 1.68
C GLU A 222 7.09 -6.37 1.20
N HIS A 223 7.67 -5.94 0.07
CA HIS A 223 9.01 -6.32 -0.35
C HIS A 223 10.05 -5.60 0.53
N VAL A 224 11.08 -6.34 0.96
CA VAL A 224 12.14 -5.79 1.81
C VAL A 224 13.43 -5.65 0.99
N LEU A 225 13.85 -4.41 0.76
CA LEU A 225 15.12 -4.05 0.10
C LEU A 225 16.11 -3.61 1.18
N MET A 226 17.10 -4.44 1.49
CA MET A 226 18.12 -4.08 2.50
C MET A 226 19.20 -3.23 1.86
N ILE A 227 19.50 -2.07 2.45
CA ILE A 227 20.60 -1.22 1.99
C ILE A 227 21.93 -1.88 2.36
N THR A 228 22.80 -2.06 1.36
CA THR A 228 24.11 -2.71 1.51
C THR A 228 25.27 -1.71 1.45
N ASP A 229 25.09 -0.60 0.75
CA ASP A 229 26.02 0.52 0.74
C ASP A 229 25.24 1.84 0.79
N TRP A 230 25.71 2.78 1.61
CA TRP A 230 25.08 4.09 1.84
C TRP A 230 26.16 5.16 1.80
N GLN A 231 26.29 5.84 0.66
CA GLN A 231 27.39 6.76 0.40
C GLN A 231 27.12 8.17 0.91
N ASN A 232 26.87 8.29 2.21
CA ASN A 232 26.68 9.58 2.85
C ASN A 232 28.01 10.30 3.07
N GLN A 233 28.30 11.28 2.21
CA GLN A 233 29.54 12.05 2.23
C GLN A 233 29.53 13.22 3.23
N THR A 234 28.35 13.65 3.71
CA THR A 234 28.21 14.81 4.60
C THR A 234 28.26 14.45 6.08
N GLY A 235 28.13 13.17 6.44
CA GLY A 235 28.27 12.68 7.81
C GLY A 235 27.08 13.01 8.72
N ASP A 236 26.02 13.62 8.19
CA ASP A 236 24.81 13.97 8.93
C ASP A 236 23.85 12.77 9.02
N SER A 237 23.19 12.68 10.17
CA SER A 237 22.83 11.47 10.93
C SER A 237 21.84 10.47 10.36
N LEU A 238 21.28 10.68 9.16
CA LEU A 238 20.29 9.75 8.61
C LEU A 238 20.96 8.66 7.78
N THR A 239 20.98 7.44 8.33
CA THR A 239 21.38 6.23 7.61
C THR A 239 20.15 5.37 7.38
N MET A 240 19.80 5.18 6.11
CA MET A 240 18.79 4.20 5.73
C MET A 240 19.38 2.80 5.80
N VAL A 241 18.63 1.86 6.36
CA VAL A 241 19.07 0.46 6.53
C VAL A 241 18.25 -0.49 5.65
N GLN A 242 17.01 -0.09 5.31
CA GLN A 242 16.15 -0.83 4.40
C GLN A 242 15.13 0.11 3.78
N ILE A 243 14.54 -0.30 2.66
CA ILE A 243 13.35 0.28 2.07
C ILE A 243 12.33 -0.85 1.97
N ASN A 244 11.19 -0.69 2.61
CA ASN A 244 10.06 -1.59 2.40
C ASN A 244 9.19 -1.02 1.29
N VAL A 245 8.76 -1.84 0.34
CA VAL A 245 7.88 -1.40 -0.75
C VAL A 245 6.63 -2.26 -0.73
N THR A 246 5.44 -1.65 -0.84
CA THR A 246 4.19 -2.42 -0.88
C THR A 246 4.22 -3.48 -1.99
N LEU A 247 3.46 -4.56 -1.82
CA LEU A 247 3.43 -5.67 -2.79
C LEU A 247 2.92 -5.30 -4.20
N ASN A 248 2.48 -4.07 -4.41
CA ASN A 248 2.10 -3.51 -5.71
C ASN A 248 3.07 -2.41 -6.19
N GLY A 249 4.21 -2.22 -5.50
CA GLY A 249 5.21 -1.21 -5.84
C GLY A 249 4.85 0.23 -5.44
N TYR A 250 3.61 0.50 -5.03
CA TYR A 250 3.06 1.85 -5.03
C TYR A 250 3.47 2.72 -3.83
N VAL A 251 3.97 2.15 -2.74
CA VAL A 251 4.43 2.96 -1.60
C VAL A 251 5.77 2.43 -1.15
N ALA A 252 6.74 3.35 -1.02
CA ALA A 252 8.05 3.06 -0.48
C ALA A 252 8.20 3.66 0.92
N HIS A 253 8.59 2.83 1.87
CA HIS A 253 8.86 3.15 3.26
C HIS A 253 10.37 2.99 3.53
N PRO A 254 11.18 4.03 3.33
CA PRO A 254 12.56 4.03 3.79
C PRO A 254 12.60 3.98 5.32
N MET A 255 13.51 3.16 5.83
CA MET A 255 13.64 2.86 7.25
C MET A 255 15.05 3.16 7.72
N SER A 256 15.13 3.77 8.90
CA SER A 256 16.35 3.88 9.68
C SER A 256 16.36 2.83 10.80
N SER A 257 17.44 2.78 11.57
CA SER A 257 17.48 1.99 12.82
C SER A 257 16.43 2.43 13.86
N GLY A 258 15.90 3.65 13.74
CA GLY A 258 14.88 4.21 14.63
C GLY A 258 13.44 3.97 14.18
N GLY A 259 13.22 3.44 12.97
CA GLY A 259 11.89 3.24 12.39
C GLY A 259 11.73 3.88 11.00
N VAL A 260 10.46 3.99 10.57
CA VAL A 260 10.08 4.64 9.31
C VAL A 260 10.59 6.07 9.30
N VAL A 261 11.32 6.43 8.25
CA VAL A 261 11.81 7.79 8.03
C VAL A 261 10.67 8.65 7.49
N ASP A 262 10.01 8.15 6.45
CA ASP A 262 8.97 8.85 5.71
C ASP A 262 8.16 7.82 4.88
N VAL A 263 7.15 8.31 4.18
CA VAL A 263 6.34 7.57 3.20
C VAL A 263 6.54 8.25 1.85
N PHE A 264 6.86 7.47 0.82
CA PHE A 264 7.07 7.99 -0.51
C PHE A 264 6.09 7.38 -1.53
N PHE A 265 5.59 8.22 -2.43
CA PHE A 265 4.65 7.86 -3.49
C PHE A 265 5.29 7.99 -4.88
N PRO A 266 4.96 7.10 -5.82
CA PRO A 266 5.54 7.11 -7.15
C PRO A 266 5.01 8.30 -7.96
N VAL A 267 5.93 8.97 -8.64
CA VAL A 267 5.68 9.76 -9.82
C VAL A 267 5.94 8.84 -11.02
N MET A 268 4.89 8.52 -11.77
CA MET A 268 4.98 7.61 -12.90
C MET A 268 5.74 8.27 -14.07
N SER A 269 6.47 7.48 -14.86
CA SER A 269 7.10 7.96 -16.09
C SER A 269 6.05 8.36 -17.14
N GLU A 270 6.32 9.43 -17.90
CA GLU A 270 5.46 9.92 -19.00
C GLU A 270 5.62 9.11 -20.30
#